data_AF-A0A8T6HY33-F1
#
_entry.id   AF-A0A8T6HY33-F1
#
_cell.length_a   1.000
_cell.length_b   1.000
_cell.length_c   1.000
_cell.angle_alpha   90.00
_cell.angle_beta   90.00
_cell.angle_gamma   90.00
#
_symmetry.space_group_name_H-M   'P 1'
#
loop_
_entity.id
_entity.type
_entity.pdbx_description
1 polymer ?
#
loop_
_entity_poly.entity_id
_entity_poly.type
_entity_poly.pdbx_seq_one_letter_code
_entity_poly.pdbx_strand_id
1 'polypeptide(L)'
;MASPPRRTRSGRRPVSRRYRSSKPRRRSGTAPTGTTGCRAADRLGRPRLARHSFRRRRYHPSANRRRRHSHRSPAGIPARPSREDGRTGPLFPRRSPRARGGARHRSGDSRRPPRRQSRSMKDRVVTAVGALLALLACVALLLRDPGPPASWPTSADRGPNGYAALHDWLDATDIAVEFLRDAIDDESLALQPDRRLLITTMPHRTPMTQAERRRLRAWVGDGNTLLVMAALNDSPDWIAKVDTSTFLDDVSNLTRVRFEPVFDEAGDEVVVGGSGNETSIVLKGFDAHPLTGTGDTFEGVSDDVTSIWGALPDPLQLRLPVATEAQFGPGAILHLPRGNGQIFVVGLGSMLTNRAIGRADNRHFIANLVRQYVDGGVIFDDFHQGLSTIYDAAALVRDPRLHVTILFVLAAWFVYMVGTWNRLAPVREEQATEPGQLDFVRAVGRFLARKLDPVESGRMMFATRFAEIAGESAGTDAGTSPGPGAVDPAWFERPPWPRLEANPLVDPAVLDALKADHARLAAGNKVDLRQLHNRLREFERRQ
;
A
#
# COMPACT_ATOMS: atom_id res chain seq x y z
N MET A 1 -0.71 -62.00 71.58
CA MET A 1 -1.12 -60.58 71.66
C MET A 1 -0.82 -59.92 70.33
N ALA A 2 -1.70 -59.03 69.87
CA ALA A 2 -1.80 -58.39 68.55
C ALA A 2 -2.66 -59.16 67.51
N SER A 3 -3.87 -58.63 67.33
CA SER A 3 -4.98 -59.11 66.49
C SER A 3 -4.84 -58.71 65.01
N PRO A 4 -5.46 -59.43 64.06
CA PRO A 4 -5.43 -59.11 62.63
C PRO A 4 -6.58 -58.14 62.24
N PRO A 5 -6.43 -57.38 61.14
CA PRO A 5 -7.47 -56.44 60.70
C PRO A 5 -8.62 -57.14 59.95
N ARG A 6 -9.82 -56.64 60.26
CA ARG A 6 -11.15 -57.09 59.81
C ARG A 6 -11.37 -56.84 58.31
N ARG A 7 -11.91 -57.87 57.64
CA ARG A 7 -12.65 -57.77 56.38
C ARG A 7 -13.95 -56.95 56.57
N THR A 8 -14.16 -55.93 55.75
CA THR A 8 -15.48 -55.32 55.53
C THR A 8 -16.04 -55.77 54.18
N ARG A 9 -17.18 -56.43 54.26
CA ARG A 9 -17.99 -56.93 53.14
C ARG A 9 -19.18 -56.00 53.06
N SER A 10 -19.32 -55.21 51.99
CA SER A 10 -20.58 -54.51 51.70
C SER A 10 -20.90 -54.70 50.22
N GLY A 11 -21.96 -55.47 49.97
CA GLY A 11 -22.51 -55.67 48.65
C GLY A 11 -23.41 -54.50 48.25
N ARG A 12 -23.37 -54.14 46.97
CA ARG A 12 -24.48 -53.48 46.28
C ARG A 12 -24.62 -54.09 44.88
N ARG A 13 -25.81 -54.63 44.65
CA ARG A 13 -26.30 -55.17 43.37
C ARG A 13 -26.42 -54.04 42.33
N PRO A 14 -26.15 -54.29 41.04
CA PRO A 14 -26.57 -53.38 39.99
C PRO A 14 -28.04 -53.63 39.64
N VAL A 15 -28.85 -52.57 39.70
CA VAL A 15 -30.23 -52.53 39.24
C VAL A 15 -30.21 -52.33 37.72
N SER A 16 -30.77 -53.30 37.00
CA SER A 16 -31.04 -53.23 35.56
C SER A 16 -32.12 -52.18 35.27
N ARG A 17 -31.74 -51.03 34.68
CA ARG A 17 -32.70 -50.09 34.09
C ARG A 17 -33.00 -50.50 32.65
N ARG A 18 -34.17 -51.10 32.46
CA ARG A 18 -34.84 -51.23 31.16
C ARG A 18 -35.18 -49.84 30.62
N TYR A 19 -34.63 -49.47 29.47
CA TYR A 19 -35.14 -48.34 28.70
C TYR A 19 -36.45 -48.74 28.05
N ARG A 20 -37.50 -47.98 28.37
CA ARG A 20 -38.87 -48.13 27.89
C ARG A 20 -39.00 -47.33 26.60
N SER A 21 -39.41 -47.99 25.53
CA SER A 21 -39.82 -47.42 24.25
C SER A 21 -40.97 -46.43 24.42
N SER A 22 -40.76 -45.17 24.06
CA SER A 22 -41.81 -44.16 23.91
C SER A 22 -42.41 -44.22 22.50
N LYS A 23 -43.71 -44.47 22.43
CA LYS A 23 -44.56 -44.40 21.23
C LYS A 23 -44.96 -42.93 20.92
N PRO A 24 -45.35 -42.64 19.67
CA PRO A 24 -45.53 -41.27 19.18
C PRO A 24 -46.90 -40.68 19.55
N ARG A 25 -46.91 -39.36 19.72
CA ARG A 25 -48.10 -38.57 20.04
C ARG A 25 -48.84 -38.19 18.75
N ARG A 26 -50.04 -38.75 18.59
CA ARG A 26 -51.08 -38.29 17.65
C ARG A 26 -51.47 -36.84 17.97
N ARG A 27 -51.58 -36.00 16.94
CA ARG A 27 -52.49 -34.83 16.92
C ARG A 27 -53.35 -34.91 15.67
N SER A 28 -54.64 -34.74 15.89
CA SER A 28 -55.75 -34.81 14.96
C SER A 28 -56.37 -33.43 14.77
N GLY A 29 -56.91 -33.19 13.56
CA GLY A 29 -57.79 -32.08 13.19
C GLY A 29 -57.09 -31.07 12.28
N THR A 30 -57.60 -30.66 11.12
CA THR A 30 -58.92 -30.86 10.48
C THR A 30 -58.77 -30.41 9.01
N ALA A 31 -59.49 -31.07 8.10
CA ALA A 31 -59.53 -30.77 6.65
C ALA A 31 -60.29 -29.44 6.35
N PRO A 32 -60.34 -28.92 5.10
CA PRO A 32 -61.10 -29.58 4.03
C PRO A 32 -60.59 -29.44 2.56
N THR A 33 -61.09 -30.38 1.75
CA THR A 33 -61.54 -30.30 0.34
C THR A 33 -60.56 -29.99 -0.80
N GLY A 34 -60.54 -30.89 -1.79
CA GLY A 34 -60.22 -30.51 -3.18
C GLY A 34 -59.63 -31.57 -4.10
N THR A 35 -60.37 -32.64 -4.36
CA THR A 35 -60.57 -33.30 -5.68
C THR A 35 -59.43 -33.46 -6.71
N THR A 36 -59.35 -34.72 -7.17
CA THR A 36 -59.09 -35.22 -8.54
C THR A 36 -57.65 -35.24 -9.10
N GLY A 37 -57.21 -36.43 -9.52
CA GLY A 37 -56.12 -36.55 -10.50
C GLY A 37 -55.45 -37.91 -10.57
N CYS A 38 -56.06 -38.84 -11.32
CA CYS A 38 -55.58 -40.18 -11.64
C CYS A 38 -54.23 -40.28 -12.37
N ARG A 39 -53.65 -41.50 -12.30
CA ARG A 39 -52.72 -42.18 -13.25
C ARG A 39 -51.26 -41.70 -13.28
N ALA A 40 -50.26 -42.51 -12.93
CA ALA A 40 -49.79 -43.80 -13.47
C ALA A 40 -48.74 -43.65 -14.60
N ALA A 41 -47.70 -44.49 -14.44
CA ALA A 41 -46.76 -45.01 -15.42
C ALA A 41 -45.51 -44.18 -15.80
N ASP A 42 -44.37 -44.79 -15.46
CA ASP A 42 -43.23 -45.07 -16.33
C ASP A 42 -42.77 -44.03 -17.36
N ARG A 43 -41.48 -43.68 -17.27
CA ARG A 43 -40.58 -43.82 -18.43
C ARG A 43 -39.10 -43.73 -18.06
N LEU A 44 -38.42 -44.84 -18.35
CA LEU A 44 -37.00 -44.94 -18.67
C LEU A 44 -36.58 -43.89 -19.72
N GLY A 45 -35.39 -43.32 -19.57
CA GLY A 45 -34.79 -42.46 -20.60
C GLY A 45 -33.44 -41.85 -20.22
N ARG A 46 -32.37 -42.65 -20.24
CA ARG A 46 -31.04 -42.19 -20.68
C ARG A 46 -31.00 -42.24 -22.22
N PRO A 47 -30.01 -41.67 -22.94
CA PRO A 47 -29.01 -40.64 -22.61
C PRO A 47 -28.96 -39.52 -23.69
N ARG A 48 -28.21 -38.43 -23.47
CA ARG A 48 -27.52 -37.74 -24.58
C ARG A 48 -26.31 -36.93 -24.13
N LEU A 49 -25.19 -37.31 -24.73
CA LEU A 49 -23.90 -36.63 -24.76
C LEU A 49 -24.05 -35.21 -25.31
N ALA A 50 -23.52 -34.22 -24.60
CA ALA A 50 -23.22 -32.91 -25.15
C ALA A 50 -21.74 -32.61 -24.90
N ARG A 51 -20.96 -32.76 -25.97
CA ARG A 51 -19.60 -32.23 -26.12
C ARG A 51 -19.68 -30.71 -26.00
N HIS A 52 -19.05 -30.11 -24.99
CA HIS A 52 -18.68 -28.70 -25.02
C HIS A 52 -17.18 -28.57 -25.23
N SER A 53 -16.84 -28.20 -26.45
CA SER A 53 -15.52 -27.90 -26.94
C SER A 53 -14.99 -26.59 -26.35
N PHE A 54 -13.69 -26.64 -26.05
CA PHE A 54 -12.77 -25.55 -25.80
C PHE A 54 -13.04 -24.30 -26.67
N ARG A 55 -13.21 -23.15 -26.03
CA ARG A 55 -12.80 -21.84 -26.59
C ARG A 55 -12.00 -21.05 -25.56
N ARG A 56 -10.68 -21.23 -25.65
CA ARG A 56 -9.68 -20.35 -25.02
C ARG A 56 -9.82 -18.93 -25.58
N ARG A 57 -10.15 -17.95 -24.73
CA ARG A 57 -9.89 -16.54 -25.01
C ARG A 57 -8.39 -16.31 -24.90
N ARG A 58 -7.73 -16.07 -26.04
CA ARG A 58 -6.36 -15.57 -26.12
C ARG A 58 -6.38 -14.10 -25.70
N TYR A 59 -5.67 -13.77 -24.63
CA TYR A 59 -5.26 -12.39 -24.36
C TYR A 59 -3.93 -12.16 -25.09
N HIS A 60 -3.93 -11.17 -25.99
CA HIS A 60 -2.75 -10.64 -26.66
C HIS A 60 -2.12 -9.55 -25.77
N PRO A 61 -0.83 -9.64 -25.40
CA PRO A 61 -0.06 -8.47 -25.01
C PRO A 61 0.57 -7.85 -26.25
N SER A 62 0.32 -6.57 -26.45
CA SER A 62 0.93 -5.73 -27.48
C SER A 62 2.42 -5.53 -27.17
N ALA A 63 3.24 -5.91 -28.15
CA ALA A 63 4.64 -5.59 -28.20
C ALA A 63 4.83 -4.09 -28.46
N ASN A 64 5.72 -3.44 -27.70
CA ASN A 64 6.47 -2.32 -28.24
C ASN A 64 7.97 -2.59 -28.11
N ARG A 65 8.62 -2.41 -29.25
CA ARG A 65 9.86 -3.04 -29.67
C ARG A 65 10.90 -1.92 -29.79
N ARG A 66 11.94 -1.92 -28.95
CA ARG A 66 13.23 -1.32 -29.34
C ARG A 66 14.37 -2.28 -29.04
N ARG A 67 14.84 -2.84 -30.15
CA ARG A 67 16.07 -3.61 -30.35
C ARG A 67 17.29 -2.78 -29.92
N ARG A 68 18.30 -3.45 -29.35
CA ARG A 68 19.66 -3.49 -29.91
C ARG A 68 20.37 -4.78 -29.48
N HIS A 69 20.95 -5.43 -30.49
CA HIS A 69 21.69 -6.70 -30.56
C HIS A 69 23.09 -6.58 -29.92
N SER A 70 23.54 -7.52 -29.07
CA SER A 70 24.43 -8.70 -29.32
C SER A 70 25.80 -8.35 -29.96
N HIS A 71 26.98 -8.82 -29.51
CA HIS A 71 27.43 -10.20 -29.25
C HIS A 71 28.72 -10.32 -28.41
N ARG A 72 28.82 -11.44 -27.66
CA ARG A 72 29.95 -12.36 -27.33
C ARG A 72 31.44 -11.91 -27.47
N SER A 73 32.16 -11.98 -26.33
CA SER A 73 33.40 -12.74 -25.93
C SER A 73 34.46 -13.21 -26.98
N PRO A 74 35.67 -13.70 -26.58
CA PRO A 74 36.62 -13.39 -25.47
C PRO A 74 38.13 -13.30 -25.90
N ALA A 75 39.01 -13.04 -24.93
CA ALA A 75 40.46 -13.42 -24.79
C ALA A 75 41.50 -13.08 -25.90
N GLY A 76 42.63 -12.47 -25.48
CA GLY A 76 43.87 -12.41 -26.28
C GLY A 76 44.84 -11.26 -25.94
N ILE A 77 45.79 -11.52 -25.06
CA ILE A 77 47.10 -10.82 -24.85
C ILE A 77 47.97 -10.96 -26.14
N PRO A 78 49.10 -10.24 -26.46
CA PRO A 78 49.90 -9.16 -25.79
C PRO A 78 50.34 -7.96 -26.70
N ALA A 79 51.16 -7.08 -26.12
CA ALA A 79 52.43 -6.54 -26.66
C ALA A 79 52.53 -5.04 -27.07
N ARG A 80 53.42 -4.34 -26.32
CA ARG A 80 54.21 -3.14 -26.67
C ARG A 80 55.00 -3.35 -27.99
N PRO A 81 55.36 -2.30 -28.76
CA PRO A 81 56.44 -1.33 -28.41
C PRO A 81 56.09 0.15 -28.76
N SER A 82 56.57 1.17 -28.04
CA SER A 82 57.89 1.85 -28.08
C SER A 82 58.33 2.40 -29.45
N ARG A 83 58.24 3.72 -29.60
CA ARG A 83 59.02 4.65 -30.47
C ARG A 83 58.46 6.05 -30.21
N GLU A 84 59.10 7.00 -29.51
CA GLU A 84 60.44 7.59 -29.66
C GLU A 84 60.63 8.35 -30.99
N ASP A 85 61.15 9.58 -30.83
CA ASP A 85 61.43 10.67 -31.79
C ASP A 85 60.23 11.58 -32.12
N GLY A 86 60.19 12.88 -31.81
CA GLY A 86 61.27 13.85 -31.60
C GLY A 86 61.27 14.84 -32.77
N ARG A 87 60.83 16.10 -32.55
CA ARG A 87 61.37 17.34 -33.16
C ARG A 87 60.44 18.58 -33.03
N THR A 88 61.01 19.58 -32.37
CA THR A 88 61.10 21.02 -32.74
C THR A 88 59.86 21.81 -33.16
N GLY A 89 59.61 22.91 -32.42
CA GLY A 89 59.36 24.22 -33.05
C GLY A 89 58.08 24.95 -32.60
N PRO A 90 58.18 26.20 -32.09
CA PRO A 90 57.04 27.02 -31.69
C PRO A 90 56.57 27.95 -32.82
N LEU A 91 55.26 28.06 -33.03
CA LEU A 91 54.66 29.14 -33.84
C LEU A 91 53.32 29.58 -33.24
N PHE A 92 53.32 30.76 -32.61
CA PHE A 92 52.17 31.66 -32.52
C PHE A 92 51.74 32.12 -33.93
N PRO A 93 50.72 32.99 -34.08
CA PRO A 93 49.31 32.82 -33.79
C PRO A 93 48.47 32.99 -35.08
N ARG A 94 47.26 32.43 -35.16
CA ARG A 94 46.33 32.78 -36.24
C ARG A 94 45.00 33.29 -35.71
N ARG A 95 44.94 34.62 -35.61
CA ARG A 95 43.73 35.44 -35.76
C ARG A 95 43.11 35.17 -37.14
N SER A 96 41.78 35.07 -37.18
CA SER A 96 40.84 35.81 -38.07
C SER A 96 39.46 35.10 -38.06
N PRO A 97 38.38 35.69 -38.61
CA PRO A 97 37.81 36.98 -38.23
C PRO A 97 36.26 36.95 -38.11
N ARG A 98 35.72 37.96 -37.42
CA ARG A 98 34.44 38.67 -37.69
C ARG A 98 33.22 37.85 -38.20
N ALA A 99 32.22 37.74 -37.33
CA ALA A 99 30.81 38.04 -37.64
C ALA A 99 30.22 38.68 -36.36
N ARG A 100 30.21 40.01 -36.21
CA ARG A 100 29.17 40.96 -36.68
C ARG A 100 27.75 40.38 -36.68
N GLY A 101 26.92 40.98 -35.84
CA GLY A 101 25.47 41.09 -36.07
C GLY A 101 24.63 40.29 -35.09
N GLY A 102 24.09 40.97 -34.07
CA GLY A 102 23.04 40.37 -33.26
C GLY A 102 22.95 40.88 -31.83
N ALA A 103 23.14 42.19 -31.61
CA ALA A 103 22.66 42.84 -30.40
C ALA A 103 21.13 42.76 -30.36
N ARG A 104 20.60 41.62 -29.94
CA ARG A 104 19.22 41.54 -29.46
C ARG A 104 19.22 42.25 -28.11
N HIS A 105 18.84 43.52 -28.15
CA HIS A 105 18.20 44.18 -27.01
C HIS A 105 17.07 43.26 -26.54
N ARG A 106 17.39 42.39 -25.56
CA ARG A 106 16.37 41.85 -24.66
C ARG A 106 15.84 43.07 -23.93
N SER A 107 14.74 43.60 -24.45
CA SER A 107 13.80 44.43 -23.73
C SER A 107 13.66 43.81 -22.35
N GLY A 108 14.24 44.51 -21.37
CA GLY A 108 14.14 44.18 -19.97
C GLY A 108 12.67 44.25 -19.61
N ASP A 109 12.01 43.10 -19.70
CA ASP A 109 10.77 42.83 -18.99
C ASP A 109 11.18 42.83 -17.52
N SER A 110 11.18 44.04 -16.95
CA SER A 110 11.34 44.32 -15.54
C SER A 110 10.16 43.69 -14.83
N ARG A 111 10.19 42.37 -14.71
CA ARG A 111 9.39 41.58 -13.79
C ARG A 111 9.78 42.08 -12.41
N ARG A 112 9.05 43.10 -11.96
CA ARG A 112 9.14 43.61 -10.60
C ARG A 112 9.06 42.39 -9.69
N PRO A 113 10.01 42.23 -8.74
CA PRO A 113 9.93 41.15 -7.78
C PRO A 113 8.52 41.21 -7.16
N PRO A 114 7.82 40.07 -7.05
CA PRO A 114 6.48 40.06 -6.49
C PRO A 114 6.51 40.82 -5.17
N ARG A 115 5.64 41.83 -5.05
CA ARG A 115 5.48 42.62 -3.83
C ARG A 115 5.43 41.63 -2.68
N ARG A 116 6.47 41.66 -1.85
CA ARG A 116 6.63 40.79 -0.68
C ARG A 116 5.53 41.23 0.28
N GLN A 117 4.33 40.69 0.10
CA GLN A 117 3.23 40.88 1.03
C GLN A 117 3.79 40.55 2.39
N SER A 118 3.81 41.53 3.29
CA SER A 118 4.20 41.35 4.67
C SER A 118 3.20 40.37 5.27
N ARG A 119 3.49 39.06 5.14
CA ARG A 119 2.77 38.03 5.90
C ARG A 119 2.80 38.48 7.34
N SER A 120 1.62 38.72 7.88
CA SER A 120 1.39 39.23 9.21
C SER A 120 2.18 38.36 10.19
N MET A 121 2.77 38.95 11.24
CA MET A 121 3.47 38.18 12.27
C MET A 121 2.59 37.09 12.87
N LYS A 122 1.27 37.30 12.85
CA LYS A 122 0.27 36.32 13.25
C LYS A 122 0.40 35.02 12.46
N ASP A 123 0.56 35.08 11.14
CA ASP A 123 0.66 33.90 10.28
C ASP A 123 1.91 33.06 10.63
N ARG A 124 3.01 33.72 10.98
CA ARG A 124 4.27 33.05 11.32
C ARG A 124 4.22 32.38 12.69
N VAL A 125 3.63 33.06 13.69
CA VAL A 125 3.44 32.48 15.03
C VAL A 125 2.49 31.29 14.96
N VAL A 126 1.38 31.43 14.23
CA VAL A 126 0.43 30.32 14.02
C VAL A 126 1.13 29.13 13.33
N THR A 127 1.96 29.39 12.31
CA THR A 127 2.72 28.31 11.63
C THR A 127 3.71 27.63 12.59
N ALA A 128 4.43 28.38 13.42
CA ALA A 128 5.39 27.82 14.37
C ALA A 128 4.71 27.00 15.48
N VAL A 129 3.62 27.51 16.06
CA VAL A 129 2.82 26.79 17.06
C VAL A 129 2.21 25.52 16.44
N GLY A 130 1.69 25.62 15.21
CA GLY A 130 1.16 24.47 14.49
C GLY A 130 2.22 23.39 14.25
N ALA A 131 3.44 23.78 13.87
CA ALA A 131 4.55 22.85 13.69
C ALA A 131 4.99 22.19 15.02
N LEU A 132 5.03 22.95 16.11
CA LEU A 132 5.34 22.43 17.45
C LEU A 132 4.27 21.43 17.93
N LEU A 133 2.99 21.75 17.73
CA LEU A 133 1.89 20.85 18.07
C LEU A 133 1.90 19.57 17.21
N ALA A 134 2.21 19.68 15.91
CA ALA A 134 2.35 18.52 15.04
C ALA A 134 3.53 17.62 15.47
N LEU A 135 4.64 18.22 15.89
CA LEU A 135 5.78 17.49 16.45
C LEU A 135 5.41 16.79 17.76
N LEU A 136 4.76 17.49 18.69
CA LEU A 136 4.27 16.91 19.95
C LEU A 136 3.29 15.77 19.70
N ALA A 137 2.38 15.91 18.75
CA ALA A 137 1.46 14.85 18.36
C ALA A 137 2.22 13.64 17.78
N CYS A 138 3.25 13.86 16.96
CA CYS A 138 4.09 12.80 16.43
C CYS A 138 4.84 12.06 17.54
N VAL A 139 5.45 12.79 18.49
CA VAL A 139 6.12 12.21 19.66
C VAL A 139 5.12 11.44 20.54
N ALA A 140 3.94 11.99 20.80
CA ALA A 140 2.91 11.32 21.58
C ALA A 140 2.42 10.02 20.91
N LEU A 141 2.31 10.01 19.57
CA LEU A 141 1.97 8.80 18.81
C LEU A 141 3.10 7.76 18.83
N LEU A 142 4.36 8.19 18.83
CA LEU A 142 5.53 7.29 18.95
C LEU A 142 5.72 6.75 20.37
N LEU A 143 5.32 7.51 21.39
CA LEU A 143 5.39 7.11 22.80
C LEU A 143 4.16 6.32 23.27
N ARG A 144 3.13 6.17 22.43
CA ARG A 144 1.99 5.34 22.77
C ARG A 144 2.46 3.89 22.83
N ASP A 145 2.62 3.39 24.05
CA ASP A 145 2.96 2.00 24.31
C ASP A 145 1.93 1.12 23.56
N PRO A 146 2.35 0.33 22.55
CA PRO A 146 1.43 -0.49 21.75
C PRO A 146 0.76 -1.62 22.56
N GLY A 147 0.94 -1.63 23.89
CA GLY A 147 0.64 -2.77 24.73
C GLY A 147 1.76 -3.81 24.60
N PRO A 148 1.78 -4.81 25.49
CA PRO A 148 2.68 -5.94 25.30
C PRO A 148 2.40 -6.54 23.91
N PRO A 149 3.43 -6.74 23.08
CA PRO A 149 3.24 -7.37 21.79
C PRO A 149 2.62 -8.76 22.01
N ALA A 150 1.63 -9.12 21.20
CA ALA A 150 1.12 -10.50 21.19
C ALA A 150 2.29 -11.46 20.99
N SER A 151 2.29 -12.56 21.73
CA SER A 151 3.37 -13.55 21.62
C SER A 151 3.19 -14.33 20.33
N TRP A 152 4.26 -14.46 19.53
CA TRP A 152 4.26 -15.15 18.25
C TRP A 152 5.08 -16.44 18.34
N PRO A 153 4.75 -17.49 17.57
CA PRO A 153 5.46 -18.77 17.55
C PRO A 153 6.83 -18.68 16.85
N THR A 154 7.69 -17.79 17.34
CA THR A 154 9.08 -17.63 16.90
C THR A 154 10.02 -18.29 17.91
N SER A 155 11.19 -18.71 17.44
CA SER A 155 12.22 -19.31 18.29
C SER A 155 12.73 -18.36 19.39
N ALA A 156 12.74 -17.04 19.13
CA ALA A 156 13.24 -16.03 20.05
C ALA A 156 12.20 -15.55 21.07
N ASP A 157 10.91 -15.82 20.85
CA ASP A 157 9.85 -15.36 21.73
C ASP A 157 9.77 -16.26 22.99
N ARG A 158 9.89 -15.62 24.15
CA ARG A 158 9.78 -16.23 25.49
C ARG A 158 8.38 -16.08 26.08
N GLY A 159 7.47 -15.40 25.38
CA GLY A 159 6.06 -15.30 25.76
C GLY A 159 5.33 -16.65 25.64
N PRO A 160 4.05 -16.71 26.05
CA PRO A 160 3.31 -17.97 26.12
C PRO A 160 3.24 -18.74 24.80
N ASN A 161 3.17 -18.04 23.67
CA ASN A 161 3.00 -18.62 22.34
C ASN A 161 4.32 -18.77 21.55
N GLY A 162 5.46 -18.41 22.14
CA GLY A 162 6.77 -18.58 21.51
C GLY A 162 7.30 -20.01 21.54
N TYR A 163 8.47 -20.23 20.92
CA TYR A 163 9.16 -21.52 20.84
C TYR A 163 10.50 -21.59 21.60
N ALA A 164 10.81 -20.60 22.44
CA ALA A 164 12.04 -20.59 23.22
C ALA A 164 12.26 -21.88 24.04
N ALA A 165 11.23 -22.44 24.67
CA ALA A 165 11.35 -23.69 25.43
C ALA A 165 11.66 -24.91 24.55
N LEU A 166 11.11 -24.96 23.33
CA LEU A 166 11.44 -26.00 22.36
C LEU A 166 12.88 -25.84 21.87
N HIS A 167 13.27 -24.62 21.55
CA HIS A 167 14.65 -24.28 21.16
C HIS A 167 15.65 -24.69 22.25
N ASP A 168 15.42 -24.28 23.49
CA ASP A 168 16.33 -24.58 24.61
C ASP A 168 16.43 -26.10 24.87
N TRP A 169 15.35 -26.85 24.64
CA TRP A 169 15.37 -28.31 24.73
C TRP A 169 16.18 -28.96 23.59
N LEU A 170 16.03 -28.49 22.35
CA LEU A 170 16.81 -28.97 21.20
C LEU A 170 18.32 -28.69 21.40
N ASP A 171 18.66 -27.50 21.86
CA ASP A 171 20.04 -27.10 22.17
C ASP A 171 20.63 -27.97 23.29
N ALA A 172 19.87 -28.19 24.38
CA ALA A 172 20.29 -29.05 25.49
C ALA A 172 20.43 -30.54 25.13
N THR A 173 19.96 -30.95 23.95
CA THR A 173 20.08 -32.33 23.44
C THR A 173 21.09 -32.45 22.30
N ASP A 174 21.93 -31.42 22.10
CA ASP A 174 22.94 -31.34 21.05
C ASP A 174 22.39 -31.52 19.62
N ILE A 175 21.10 -31.21 19.42
CA ILE A 175 20.49 -31.21 18.08
C ILE A 175 20.79 -29.87 17.43
N ALA A 176 21.40 -29.89 16.25
CA ALA A 176 21.69 -28.64 15.53
C ALA A 176 20.39 -27.88 15.22
N VAL A 177 20.33 -26.61 15.64
CA VAL A 177 19.20 -25.72 15.37
C VAL A 177 19.63 -24.59 14.45
N GLU A 178 18.82 -24.32 13.43
CA GLU A 178 18.98 -23.17 12.54
C GLU A 178 17.69 -22.34 12.49
N PHE A 179 17.83 -21.06 12.14
CA PHE A 179 16.72 -20.10 12.11
C PHE A 179 16.62 -19.49 10.72
N LEU A 180 15.52 -19.74 10.04
CA LEU A 180 15.23 -19.13 8.76
C LEU A 180 14.65 -17.73 9.01
N ARG A 181 15.48 -16.69 8.90
CA ARG A 181 15.08 -15.28 9.09
C ARG A 181 14.97 -14.49 7.80
N ASP A 182 15.14 -15.17 6.68
CA ASP A 182 14.99 -14.66 5.32
C ASP A 182 13.97 -15.50 4.54
N ALA A 183 13.52 -14.99 3.41
CA ALA A 183 12.64 -15.71 2.50
C ALA A 183 13.27 -17.04 2.03
N ILE A 184 12.46 -18.08 1.79
CA ILE A 184 12.97 -19.39 1.37
C ILE A 184 13.52 -19.31 -0.06
N ASP A 185 14.84 -19.39 -0.17
CA ASP A 185 15.56 -19.51 -1.44
C ASP A 185 16.38 -20.79 -1.52
N ASP A 186 17.03 -20.98 -2.68
CA ASP A 186 17.77 -22.20 -2.92
C ASP A 186 19.00 -22.29 -2.00
N GLU A 187 19.61 -21.17 -1.63
CA GLU A 187 20.79 -21.15 -0.75
C GLU A 187 20.42 -21.48 0.71
N SER A 188 19.31 -20.93 1.21
CA SER A 188 18.80 -21.17 2.57
C SER A 188 18.45 -22.65 2.84
N LEU A 189 18.09 -23.40 1.79
CA LEU A 189 17.71 -24.82 1.90
C LEU A 189 18.79 -25.79 1.39
N ALA A 190 19.73 -25.35 0.54
CA ALA A 190 20.72 -26.22 -0.10
C ALA A 190 21.85 -26.70 0.82
N LEU A 191 21.87 -26.28 2.08
CA LEU A 191 23.10 -26.31 2.85
C LEU A 191 23.59 -27.69 3.30
N GLN A 192 22.81 -28.77 3.33
CA GLN A 192 23.30 -30.03 3.91
C GLN A 192 22.71 -31.31 3.26
N PRO A 193 23.51 -32.38 3.09
CA PRO A 193 23.06 -33.67 2.56
C PRO A 193 22.18 -34.46 3.54
N ASP A 194 22.16 -34.06 4.81
CA ASP A 194 21.48 -34.79 5.88
C ASP A 194 19.99 -34.46 5.96
N ARG A 195 19.19 -35.36 6.54
CA ARG A 195 17.74 -35.16 6.69
C ARG A 195 17.46 -34.15 7.78
N ARG A 196 16.71 -33.10 7.44
CA ARG A 196 16.39 -32.00 8.35
C ARG A 196 14.88 -31.86 8.55
N LEU A 197 14.51 -31.21 9.66
CA LEU A 197 13.14 -30.87 10.00
C LEU A 197 12.94 -29.36 9.90
N LEU A 198 12.03 -28.89 9.07
CA LEU A 198 11.56 -27.50 9.11
C LEU A 198 10.24 -27.45 9.89
N ILE A 199 10.18 -26.58 10.91
CA ILE A 199 8.97 -26.29 11.67
C ILE A 199 8.42 -24.95 11.19
N THR A 200 7.17 -24.93 10.74
CA THR A 200 6.47 -23.71 10.34
C THR A 200 5.07 -23.69 10.94
N THR A 201 4.62 -22.51 11.37
CA THR A 201 3.35 -22.34 12.09
C THR A 201 2.41 -21.47 11.27
N MET A 202 1.15 -21.86 11.18
CA MET A 202 0.16 -21.19 10.34
C MET A 202 -1.04 -20.77 11.18
N PRO A 203 -1.61 -19.57 10.94
CA PRO A 203 -1.30 -18.66 9.82
C PRO A 203 0.04 -17.92 9.90
N HIS A 204 0.64 -17.68 8.73
CA HIS A 204 1.85 -16.88 8.59
C HIS A 204 1.54 -15.38 8.74
N ARG A 205 2.43 -14.64 9.39
CA ARG A 205 2.38 -13.18 9.43
C ARG A 205 2.82 -12.57 8.09
N THR A 206 3.84 -13.16 7.48
CA THR A 206 4.27 -12.85 6.11
C THR A 206 3.87 -14.02 5.23
N PRO A 207 2.89 -13.88 4.32
CA PRO A 207 2.44 -15.01 3.50
C PRO A 207 3.57 -15.57 2.64
N MET A 208 3.70 -16.90 2.62
CA MET A 208 4.65 -17.58 1.76
C MET A 208 4.29 -17.36 0.28
N THR A 209 5.29 -17.11 -0.56
CA THR A 209 5.09 -16.97 -2.00
C THR A 209 4.93 -18.33 -2.69
N GLN A 210 4.40 -18.33 -3.92
CA GLN A 210 4.31 -19.55 -4.71
C GLN A 210 5.69 -20.16 -5.05
N ALA A 211 6.72 -19.32 -5.19
CA ALA A 211 8.07 -19.78 -5.48
C ALA A 211 8.66 -20.53 -4.29
N GLU A 212 8.55 -19.98 -3.08
CA GLU A 212 8.95 -20.61 -1.82
C GLU A 212 8.22 -21.94 -1.62
N ARG A 213 6.89 -21.98 -1.80
CA ARG A 213 6.13 -23.24 -1.74
C ARG A 213 6.59 -24.30 -2.73
N ARG A 214 7.08 -23.92 -3.91
CA ARG A 214 7.64 -24.89 -4.88
C ARG A 214 8.98 -25.42 -4.39
N ARG A 215 9.87 -24.54 -3.90
CA ARG A 215 11.17 -24.92 -3.34
C ARG A 215 11.03 -25.83 -2.13
N LEU A 216 10.17 -25.44 -1.19
CA LEU A 216 9.91 -26.23 0.01
C LEU A 216 9.39 -27.63 -0.33
N ARG A 217 8.52 -27.75 -1.34
CA ARG A 217 8.05 -29.06 -1.81
C ARG A 217 9.14 -29.89 -2.49
N ALA A 218 10.06 -29.26 -3.21
CA ALA A 218 11.22 -29.95 -3.77
C ALA A 218 12.13 -30.45 -2.65
N TRP A 219 12.46 -29.57 -1.69
CA TRP A 219 13.27 -29.88 -0.52
C TRP A 219 12.71 -31.03 0.33
N VAL A 220 11.40 -31.06 0.56
CA VAL A 220 10.74 -32.23 1.19
C VAL A 220 10.85 -33.46 0.28
N GLY A 221 10.62 -33.32 -1.03
CA GLY A 221 10.76 -34.40 -2.00
C GLY A 221 12.13 -35.08 -1.98
N ASP A 222 13.17 -34.32 -1.64
CA ASP A 222 14.56 -34.77 -1.58
C ASP A 222 14.90 -35.59 -0.31
N GLY A 223 14.00 -35.70 0.67
CA GLY A 223 14.21 -36.54 1.86
C GLY A 223 13.90 -35.88 3.20
N ASN A 224 13.67 -34.57 3.19
CA ASN A 224 13.49 -33.77 4.40
C ASN A 224 12.07 -33.85 4.96
N THR A 225 11.92 -33.40 6.20
CA THR A 225 10.64 -33.37 6.91
C THR A 225 10.15 -31.95 7.09
N LEU A 226 8.88 -31.72 6.77
CA LEU A 226 8.18 -30.46 7.06
C LEU A 226 7.13 -30.71 8.13
N LEU A 227 7.21 -30.02 9.26
CA LEU A 227 6.19 -29.99 10.30
C LEU A 227 5.41 -28.67 10.20
N VAL A 228 4.14 -28.77 9.81
CA VAL A 228 3.20 -27.65 9.72
C VAL A 228 2.32 -27.65 10.96
N MET A 229 2.53 -26.66 11.83
CA MET A 229 1.69 -26.38 12.99
C MET A 229 0.56 -25.45 12.56
N ALA A 230 -0.54 -26.00 12.07
CA ALA A 230 -1.66 -25.20 11.57
C ALA A 230 -2.70 -25.04 12.67
N ALA A 231 -3.00 -23.80 13.06
CA ALA A 231 -4.03 -23.50 14.04
C ALA A 231 -5.44 -23.61 13.45
N LEU A 232 -5.78 -24.84 13.08
CA LEU A 232 -7.08 -25.19 12.53
C LEU A 232 -8.07 -25.36 13.66
N ASN A 233 -7.69 -26.15 14.66
CA ASN A 233 -8.55 -26.59 15.75
C ASN A 233 -8.28 -25.84 17.04
N ASP A 234 -7.43 -24.81 17.05
CA ASP A 234 -7.19 -23.91 18.17
C ASP A 234 -7.14 -22.45 17.69
N SER A 235 -7.45 -21.52 18.59
CA SER A 235 -7.44 -20.08 18.36
C SER A 235 -6.57 -19.37 19.40
N PRO A 236 -5.23 -19.53 19.35
CA PRO A 236 -4.34 -18.71 20.15
C PRO A 236 -4.44 -17.22 19.77
N ASP A 237 -4.12 -16.34 20.72
CA ASP A 237 -4.30 -14.87 20.64
C ASP A 237 -3.69 -14.21 19.40
N TRP A 238 -2.61 -14.75 18.85
CA TRP A 238 -1.93 -14.24 17.66
C TRP A 238 -2.72 -14.41 16.36
N ILE A 239 -3.81 -15.19 16.37
CA ILE A 239 -4.66 -15.47 15.19
C ILE A 239 -5.79 -14.45 15.02
N ALA A 240 -6.16 -13.71 16.06
CA ALA A 240 -7.38 -12.89 16.12
C ALA A 240 -7.60 -11.90 14.95
N LYS A 241 -6.58 -11.65 14.11
CA LYS A 241 -6.62 -10.73 12.96
C LYS A 241 -6.49 -11.41 11.59
N VAL A 242 -6.45 -12.74 11.53
CA VAL A 242 -6.23 -13.46 10.28
C VAL A 242 -7.57 -13.83 9.63
N ASP A 243 -7.65 -13.60 8.33
CA ASP A 243 -8.77 -14.09 7.51
C ASP A 243 -8.67 -15.61 7.36
N THR A 244 -9.65 -16.33 7.93
CA THR A 244 -9.75 -17.79 7.91
C THR A 244 -9.70 -18.35 6.49
N SER A 245 -10.29 -17.67 5.50
CA SER A 245 -10.33 -18.19 4.13
C SER A 245 -8.94 -18.21 3.48
N THR A 246 -8.19 -17.11 3.60
CA THR A 246 -6.79 -17.02 3.16
C THR A 246 -5.91 -18.04 3.89
N PHE A 247 -6.09 -18.18 5.20
CA PHE A 247 -5.36 -19.18 6.00
C PHE A 247 -5.57 -20.62 5.50
N LEU A 248 -6.82 -21.03 5.29
CA LEU A 248 -7.15 -22.37 4.80
C LEU A 248 -6.58 -22.62 3.39
N ASP A 249 -6.64 -21.61 2.53
CA ASP A 249 -6.03 -21.67 1.20
C ASP A 249 -4.52 -21.85 1.28
N ASP A 250 -3.84 -21.16 2.20
CA ASP A 250 -2.39 -21.27 2.37
C ASP A 250 -1.98 -22.66 2.90
N VAL A 251 -2.67 -23.18 3.92
CA VAL A 251 -2.43 -24.54 4.44
C VAL A 251 -2.67 -25.58 3.33
N SER A 252 -3.76 -25.43 2.57
CA SER A 252 -4.09 -26.30 1.44
C SER A 252 -3.06 -26.22 0.32
N ASN A 253 -2.58 -25.03 -0.02
CA ASN A 253 -1.57 -24.83 -1.05
C ASN A 253 -0.22 -25.44 -0.68
N LEU A 254 0.14 -25.40 0.61
CA LEU A 254 1.37 -25.97 1.15
C LEU A 254 1.31 -27.50 1.20
N THR A 255 0.25 -28.05 1.81
CA THR A 255 0.13 -29.49 2.15
C THR A 255 -0.56 -30.33 1.08
N ARG A 256 -1.33 -29.66 0.19
CA ARG A 256 -2.34 -30.25 -0.72
C ARG A 256 -3.49 -30.96 0.01
N VAL A 257 -3.69 -30.66 1.29
CA VAL A 257 -4.81 -31.17 2.08
C VAL A 257 -5.86 -30.08 2.18
N ARG A 258 -7.11 -30.41 1.83
CA ARG A 258 -8.24 -29.52 2.03
C ARG A 258 -8.89 -29.83 3.37
N PHE A 259 -9.35 -28.79 4.05
CA PHE A 259 -9.99 -28.87 5.35
C PHE A 259 -11.41 -28.32 5.25
N GLU A 260 -12.33 -28.96 5.96
CA GLU A 260 -13.71 -28.50 6.12
C GLU A 260 -14.07 -28.49 7.61
N PRO A 261 -14.96 -27.59 8.04
CA PRO A 261 -15.44 -27.59 9.40
C PRO A 261 -16.21 -28.89 9.66
N VAL A 262 -16.06 -29.43 10.86
CA VAL A 262 -16.80 -30.60 11.32
C VAL A 262 -18.16 -30.14 11.79
N PHE A 263 -19.20 -30.82 11.32
CA PHE A 263 -20.58 -30.59 11.75
C PHE A 263 -21.04 -31.75 12.63
N ASP A 264 -21.87 -31.44 13.63
CA ASP A 264 -22.48 -32.44 14.49
C ASP A 264 -23.67 -33.15 13.80
N GLU A 265 -24.36 -34.04 14.52
CA GLU A 265 -25.53 -34.76 13.99
C GLU A 265 -26.71 -33.82 13.65
N ALA A 266 -26.76 -32.62 14.24
CA ALA A 266 -27.76 -31.60 13.95
C ALA A 266 -27.40 -30.76 12.70
N GLY A 267 -26.17 -30.90 12.19
CA GLY A 267 -25.64 -30.09 11.11
C GLY A 267 -25.12 -28.73 11.58
N ASP A 268 -24.96 -28.54 12.88
CA ASP A 268 -24.36 -27.35 13.46
C ASP A 268 -22.83 -27.51 13.49
N GLU A 269 -22.12 -26.41 13.26
CA GLU A 269 -20.66 -26.40 13.28
C GLU A 269 -20.16 -26.74 14.69
N VAL A 270 -19.23 -27.69 14.78
CA VAL A 270 -18.62 -28.09 16.04
C VAL A 270 -17.62 -27.02 16.45
N VAL A 271 -17.93 -26.36 17.56
CA VAL A 271 -17.15 -25.29 18.12
C VAL A 271 -16.73 -25.65 19.54
N VAL A 272 -15.45 -25.45 19.84
CA VAL A 272 -14.84 -25.71 21.14
C VAL A 272 -14.37 -24.39 21.76
N GLY A 273 -14.65 -24.22 23.05
CA GLY A 273 -14.22 -23.06 23.83
C GLY A 273 -15.37 -22.26 24.45
N GLY A 274 -15.01 -21.42 25.42
CA GLY A 274 -15.93 -20.52 26.12
C GLY A 274 -15.30 -19.14 26.28
N SER A 275 -16.11 -18.09 26.29
CA SER A 275 -15.62 -16.71 26.36
C SER A 275 -14.76 -16.49 27.62
N GLY A 276 -13.49 -16.17 27.44
CA GLY A 276 -12.61 -15.64 28.50
C GLY A 276 -11.84 -16.66 29.32
N ASN A 277 -11.94 -17.97 29.04
CA ASN A 277 -11.12 -19.00 29.67
C ASN A 277 -10.31 -19.76 28.62
N GLU A 278 -9.04 -19.97 28.94
CA GLU A 278 -8.14 -20.86 28.20
C GLU A 278 -8.82 -22.24 28.03
N THR A 279 -8.97 -22.67 26.79
CA THR A 279 -9.59 -23.97 26.45
C THR A 279 -8.53 -24.93 25.97
N SER A 280 -8.49 -26.11 26.60
CA SER A 280 -7.59 -27.20 26.26
C SER A 280 -8.25 -28.13 25.24
N ILE A 281 -7.51 -28.50 24.20
CA ILE A 281 -7.99 -29.35 23.11
C ILE A 281 -7.10 -30.58 23.04
N VAL A 282 -7.67 -31.74 23.33
CA VAL A 282 -6.93 -32.98 23.54
C VAL A 282 -7.10 -33.91 22.35
N LEU A 283 -5.98 -34.29 21.76
CA LEU A 283 -5.89 -35.31 20.73
C LEU A 283 -5.45 -36.62 21.35
N LYS A 284 -5.93 -37.73 20.79
CA LYS A 284 -5.51 -39.08 21.15
C LYS A 284 -4.66 -39.67 20.04
N GLY A 285 -3.45 -40.10 20.39
CA GLY A 285 -2.55 -40.80 19.47
C GLY A 285 -3.08 -42.18 19.07
N PHE A 286 -2.69 -42.65 17.88
CA PHE A 286 -2.95 -44.03 17.47
C PHE A 286 -1.85 -44.95 17.99
N ASP A 287 -2.19 -45.91 18.86
CA ASP A 287 -1.22 -46.81 19.52
C ASP A 287 -0.22 -47.53 18.58
N ALA A 288 -0.54 -47.66 17.29
CA ALA A 288 0.31 -48.33 16.30
C ALA A 288 1.26 -47.39 15.53
N HIS A 289 1.16 -46.06 15.70
CA HIS A 289 1.97 -45.11 14.94
C HIS A 289 3.33 -44.89 15.62
N PRO A 290 4.47 -44.92 14.90
CA PRO A 290 5.81 -44.84 15.52
C PRO A 290 6.12 -43.51 16.21
N LEU A 291 5.35 -42.46 15.91
CA LEU A 291 5.44 -41.16 16.60
C LEU A 291 4.66 -41.08 17.91
N THR A 292 3.83 -42.07 18.21
CA THR A 292 2.94 -42.07 19.37
C THR A 292 3.13 -43.36 20.17
N GLY A 293 3.36 -43.24 21.47
CA GLY A 293 3.27 -44.35 22.41
C GLY A 293 1.82 -44.79 22.64
N THR A 294 1.67 -45.91 23.34
CA THR A 294 0.34 -46.42 23.74
C THR A 294 -0.31 -45.47 24.74
N GLY A 295 -1.46 -44.91 24.37
CA GLY A 295 -2.20 -43.98 25.21
C GLY A 295 -1.67 -42.53 25.22
N ASP A 296 -0.73 -42.19 24.33
CA ASP A 296 -0.24 -40.82 24.20
C ASP A 296 -1.40 -39.86 23.91
N THR A 297 -1.39 -38.72 24.58
CA THR A 297 -2.32 -37.63 24.29
C THR A 297 -1.55 -36.36 23.94
N PHE A 298 -2.12 -35.53 23.08
CA PHE A 298 -1.52 -34.26 22.67
C PHE A 298 -2.48 -33.14 23.01
N GLU A 299 -1.95 -32.00 23.43
CA GLU A 299 -2.77 -30.91 23.94
C GLU A 299 -2.43 -29.59 23.27
N GLY A 300 -3.45 -28.93 22.74
CA GLY A 300 -3.40 -27.54 22.26
C GLY A 300 -4.14 -26.62 23.21
N VAL A 301 -3.80 -25.35 23.15
CA VAL A 301 -4.36 -24.28 23.96
C VAL A 301 -5.00 -23.22 23.07
N SER A 302 -6.29 -22.97 23.28
CA SER A 302 -7.07 -21.95 22.59
C SER A 302 -7.43 -20.81 23.54
N ASP A 303 -7.16 -19.57 23.14
CA ASP A 303 -7.53 -18.37 23.90
C ASP A 303 -8.96 -17.92 23.59
N ASP A 304 -9.42 -18.23 22.37
CA ASP A 304 -10.76 -17.93 21.88
C ASP A 304 -11.54 -19.19 21.51
N VAL A 305 -12.80 -18.99 21.17
CA VAL A 305 -13.69 -20.00 20.59
C VAL A 305 -13.14 -20.42 19.22
N THR A 306 -13.09 -21.72 18.95
CA THR A 306 -12.50 -22.28 17.72
C THR A 306 -13.39 -23.36 17.12
N SER A 307 -13.41 -23.43 15.79
CA SER A 307 -14.09 -24.49 15.06
C SER A 307 -13.17 -25.71 14.95
N ILE A 308 -13.74 -26.91 14.96
CA ILE A 308 -12.97 -28.13 14.68
C ILE A 308 -13.00 -28.41 13.19
N TRP A 309 -11.83 -28.61 12.60
CA TRP A 309 -11.66 -28.88 11.17
C TRP A 309 -11.17 -30.30 10.93
N GLY A 310 -11.76 -30.94 9.93
CA GLY A 310 -11.36 -32.25 9.45
C GLY A 310 -10.74 -32.16 8.06
N ALA A 311 -9.71 -32.98 7.81
CA ALA A 311 -9.18 -33.12 6.45
C ALA A 311 -10.16 -33.88 5.55
N LEU A 312 -10.52 -33.27 4.42
CA LEU A 312 -11.35 -33.89 3.39
C LEU A 312 -10.63 -35.06 2.73
N PRO A 313 -11.24 -36.25 2.61
CA PRO A 313 -10.60 -37.38 1.93
C PRO A 313 -10.23 -37.02 0.49
N ASP A 314 -9.01 -37.37 0.08
CA ASP A 314 -8.54 -37.25 -1.30
C ASP A 314 -8.04 -38.61 -1.78
N PRO A 315 -8.72 -39.25 -2.76
CA PRO A 315 -8.36 -40.58 -3.23
C PRO A 315 -6.97 -40.64 -3.89
N LEU A 316 -6.39 -39.49 -4.27
CA LEU A 316 -5.09 -39.42 -4.93
C LEU A 316 -3.92 -39.20 -3.96
N GLN A 317 -4.20 -39.00 -2.66
CA GLN A 317 -3.17 -38.72 -1.68
C GLN A 317 -3.25 -39.70 -0.52
N LEU A 318 -2.18 -40.47 -0.32
CA LEU A 318 -2.02 -41.27 0.89
C LEU A 318 -1.85 -40.34 2.09
N ARG A 319 -2.68 -40.53 3.12
CA ARG A 319 -2.63 -39.79 4.37
C ARG A 319 -2.77 -40.78 5.50
N LEU A 320 -1.82 -40.76 6.43
CA LEU A 320 -1.85 -41.62 7.60
C LEU A 320 -2.21 -40.75 8.81
N PRO A 321 -3.36 -40.97 9.47
CA PRO A 321 -3.68 -40.23 10.67
C PRO A 321 -2.77 -40.71 11.81
N VAL A 322 -2.17 -39.75 12.53
CA VAL A 322 -1.24 -39.98 13.65
C VAL A 322 -1.94 -39.79 14.99
N ALA A 323 -2.86 -38.83 15.05
CA ALA A 323 -3.75 -38.59 16.18
C ALA A 323 -5.09 -38.05 15.70
N THR A 324 -6.15 -38.31 16.45
CA THR A 324 -7.50 -37.76 16.23
C THR A 324 -7.92 -36.91 17.40
N GLU A 325 -8.79 -35.93 17.16
CA GLU A 325 -9.50 -35.27 18.25
C GLU A 325 -10.40 -36.30 18.97
N ALA A 326 -10.38 -36.29 20.31
CA ALA A 326 -10.94 -37.37 21.13
C ALA A 326 -12.47 -37.50 21.06
N GLN A 327 -13.18 -36.42 20.76
CA GLN A 327 -14.64 -36.34 20.75
C GLN A 327 -15.23 -36.47 19.34
N PHE A 328 -14.60 -35.84 18.34
CA PHE A 328 -15.19 -35.66 17.01
C PHE A 328 -14.58 -36.58 15.94
N GLY A 329 -13.35 -37.07 16.15
CA GLY A 329 -12.80 -38.20 15.40
C GLY A 329 -12.08 -37.97 14.06
N PRO A 330 -12.05 -36.79 13.37
CA PRO A 330 -11.16 -36.64 12.22
C PRO A 330 -9.71 -36.39 12.66
N GLY A 331 -8.78 -36.87 11.83
CA GLY A 331 -7.33 -36.83 12.08
C GLY A 331 -6.79 -35.42 12.23
N ALA A 332 -6.44 -35.07 13.47
CA ALA A 332 -5.88 -33.77 13.85
C ALA A 332 -4.37 -33.71 13.65
N ILE A 333 -3.68 -34.87 13.62
CA ILE A 333 -2.30 -34.96 13.14
C ILE A 333 -2.27 -35.90 11.95
N LEU A 334 -1.75 -35.41 10.82
CA LEU A 334 -1.70 -36.14 9.56
C LEU A 334 -0.26 -36.30 9.09
N HIS A 335 0.11 -37.51 8.72
CA HIS A 335 1.36 -37.82 8.03
C HIS A 335 1.13 -37.97 6.53
N LEU A 336 1.89 -37.21 5.74
CA LEU A 336 1.76 -37.10 4.29
C LEU A 336 3.12 -37.43 3.63
N PRO A 337 3.35 -38.66 3.16
CA PRO A 337 4.59 -39.01 2.47
C PRO A 337 4.73 -38.22 1.15
N ARG A 338 5.94 -37.73 0.86
CA ARG A 338 6.25 -36.88 -0.31
C ARG A 338 7.65 -37.16 -0.85
N GLY A 339 7.73 -37.92 -1.94
CA GLY A 339 9.02 -38.32 -2.50
C GLY A 339 9.77 -39.18 -1.48
N ASN A 340 11.01 -38.78 -1.16
CA ASN A 340 11.81 -39.42 -0.11
C ASN A 340 11.57 -38.83 1.29
N GLY A 341 10.87 -37.70 1.38
CA GLY A 341 10.55 -37.03 2.63
C GLY A 341 9.08 -37.09 2.96
N GLN A 342 8.64 -36.17 3.82
CA GLN A 342 7.29 -36.19 4.38
C GLN A 342 6.87 -34.85 4.94
N ILE A 343 5.55 -34.68 5.03
CA ILE A 343 4.92 -33.52 5.67
C ILE A 343 4.05 -34.04 6.82
N PHE A 344 4.24 -33.48 8.01
CA PHE A 344 3.31 -33.63 9.13
C PHE A 344 2.47 -32.38 9.24
N VAL A 345 1.15 -32.53 9.31
CA VAL A 345 0.23 -31.42 9.55
C VAL A 345 -0.42 -31.65 10.90
N VAL A 346 -0.18 -30.75 11.84
CA VAL A 346 -0.76 -30.74 13.18
C VAL A 346 -1.81 -29.63 13.19
N GLY A 347 -3.07 -29.97 13.43
CA GLY A 347 -4.20 -29.04 13.48
C GLY A 347 -4.26 -28.17 14.74
N LEU A 348 -3.23 -28.23 15.59
CA LEU A 348 -3.08 -27.41 16.79
C LEU A 348 -1.83 -26.54 16.66
N GLY A 349 -1.98 -25.26 16.34
CA GLY A 349 -0.85 -24.35 16.15
C GLY A 349 -0.08 -24.09 17.45
N SER A 350 -0.77 -24.17 18.59
CA SER A 350 -0.20 -23.91 19.91
C SER A 350 0.54 -25.10 20.53
N MET A 351 0.41 -26.33 20.01
CA MET A 351 0.87 -27.57 20.69
C MET A 351 2.36 -27.55 21.10
N LEU A 352 3.21 -26.90 20.31
CA LEU A 352 4.66 -26.81 20.58
C LEU A 352 5.10 -25.48 21.23
N THR A 353 4.16 -24.63 21.61
CA THR A 353 4.46 -23.33 22.24
C THR A 353 4.97 -23.50 23.66
N ASN A 354 5.61 -22.46 24.21
CA ASN A 354 6.15 -22.43 25.56
C ASN A 354 5.14 -22.88 26.63
N ARG A 355 3.86 -22.51 26.47
CA ARG A 355 2.80 -22.90 27.42
C ARG A 355 2.24 -24.31 27.24
N ALA A 356 2.44 -24.93 26.08
CA ALA A 356 1.82 -26.20 25.71
C ALA A 356 2.81 -27.36 25.57
N ILE A 357 4.09 -27.11 25.27
CA ILE A 357 5.06 -28.19 25.03
C ILE A 357 5.25 -29.14 26.24
N GLY A 358 5.06 -28.62 27.45
CA GLY A 358 5.10 -29.39 28.69
C GLY A 358 3.77 -30.07 29.07
N ARG A 359 2.70 -29.91 28.27
CA ARG A 359 1.40 -30.53 28.50
C ARG A 359 1.28 -31.86 27.75
N ALA A 360 0.53 -32.78 28.34
CA ALA A 360 0.32 -34.13 27.83
C ALA A 360 1.64 -34.77 27.34
N ASP A 361 1.65 -35.38 26.16
CA ASP A 361 2.82 -36.00 25.53
C ASP A 361 3.39 -35.17 24.37
N ASN A 362 3.14 -33.86 24.33
CA ASN A 362 3.58 -32.96 23.25
C ASN A 362 5.10 -33.02 23.02
N ARG A 363 5.89 -33.04 24.11
CA ARG A 363 7.35 -33.20 24.04
C ARG A 363 7.77 -34.57 23.50
N HIS A 364 7.01 -35.64 23.78
CA HIS A 364 7.33 -36.98 23.30
C HIS A 364 7.09 -37.06 21.80
N PHE A 365 6.05 -36.41 21.29
CA PHE A 365 5.79 -36.30 19.85
C PHE A 365 6.98 -35.69 19.11
N ILE A 366 7.46 -34.51 19.53
CA ILE A 366 8.58 -33.85 18.84
C ILE A 366 9.89 -34.64 19.02
N ALA A 367 10.13 -35.23 20.19
CA ALA A 367 11.29 -36.10 20.40
C ALA A 367 11.29 -37.33 19.50
N ASN A 368 10.14 -37.99 19.33
CA ASN A 368 10.00 -39.12 18.41
C ASN A 368 10.21 -38.68 16.96
N LEU A 369 9.68 -37.51 16.60
CA LEU A 369 9.80 -36.97 15.25
C LEU A 369 11.26 -36.65 14.90
N VAL A 370 12.00 -35.98 15.79
CA VAL A 370 13.43 -35.75 15.62
C VAL A 370 14.18 -37.08 15.53
N ARG A 371 14.00 -37.98 16.51
CA ARG A 371 14.71 -39.26 16.56
C ARG A 371 14.52 -40.11 15.30
N GLN A 372 13.34 -40.05 14.69
CA GLN A 372 13.01 -40.91 13.56
C GLN A 372 13.42 -40.32 12.20
N TYR A 373 13.50 -38.99 12.09
CA TYR A 373 13.52 -38.32 10.79
C TYR A 373 14.53 -37.19 10.63
N VAL A 374 15.29 -36.89 11.68
CA VAL A 374 16.30 -35.83 11.67
C VAL A 374 17.66 -36.46 11.91
N ASP A 375 18.52 -36.31 10.91
CA ASP A 375 19.94 -36.69 10.98
C ASP A 375 20.83 -35.44 11.07
N GLY A 376 20.42 -34.34 10.42
CA GLY A 376 21.19 -33.09 10.39
C GLY A 376 20.79 -32.09 11.46
N GLY A 377 19.53 -31.65 11.46
CA GLY A 377 19.07 -30.65 12.43
C GLY A 377 17.64 -30.14 12.21
N VAL A 378 17.21 -29.23 13.08
CA VAL A 378 15.89 -28.59 13.08
C VAL A 378 16.02 -27.14 12.62
N ILE A 379 15.10 -26.69 11.78
CA ILE A 379 15.01 -25.33 11.25
C ILE A 379 13.70 -24.71 11.74
N PHE A 380 13.78 -23.52 12.32
CA PHE A 380 12.61 -22.71 12.65
C PHE A 380 12.32 -21.69 11.55
N ASP A 381 11.08 -21.66 11.06
CA ASP A 381 10.60 -20.69 10.08
C ASP A 381 10.25 -19.32 10.71
N ASP A 382 11.25 -18.64 11.26
CA ASP A 382 11.09 -17.36 11.96
C ASP A 382 10.65 -16.21 11.03
N PHE A 383 11.08 -16.23 9.77
CA PHE A 383 10.77 -15.21 8.78
C PHE A 383 9.27 -15.05 8.54
N HIS A 384 8.56 -16.16 8.29
CA HIS A 384 7.12 -16.11 8.02
C HIS A 384 6.31 -15.77 9.27
N GLN A 385 6.86 -15.96 10.48
CA GLN A 385 6.28 -15.49 11.75
C GLN A 385 6.57 -14.01 12.04
N GLY A 386 7.33 -13.34 11.18
CA GLY A 386 7.64 -11.91 11.29
C GLY A 386 8.93 -11.58 12.04
N LEU A 387 9.75 -12.58 12.36
CA LEU A 387 11.11 -12.37 12.87
C LEU A 387 12.11 -12.43 11.69
N SER A 388 12.05 -11.38 10.85
CA SER A 388 12.96 -11.24 9.69
C SER A 388 14.26 -10.52 10.05
N THR A 389 15.37 -10.88 9.42
CA THR A 389 16.65 -10.13 9.47
C THR A 389 16.56 -8.77 8.79
N ILE A 390 15.66 -8.63 7.80
CA ILE A 390 15.62 -7.49 6.88
C ILE A 390 15.28 -6.18 7.61
N TYR A 391 14.52 -6.20 8.72
CA TYR A 391 14.24 -5.01 9.52
C TYR A 391 13.52 -5.32 10.84
N ASP A 392 14.14 -5.04 12.00
CA ASP A 392 13.42 -4.97 13.28
C ASP A 392 13.07 -3.49 13.57
N ALA A 393 11.83 -3.11 13.30
CA ALA A 393 11.35 -1.75 13.56
C ALA A 393 11.41 -1.38 15.05
N ALA A 394 11.25 -2.35 15.96
CA ALA A 394 11.36 -2.10 17.39
C ALA A 394 12.82 -1.86 17.79
N ALA A 395 13.76 -2.63 17.25
CA ALA A 395 15.18 -2.36 17.43
C ALA A 395 15.59 -1.00 16.86
N LEU A 396 15.07 -0.61 15.69
CA LEU A 396 15.33 0.71 15.11
C LEU A 396 14.77 1.84 15.99
N VAL A 397 13.53 1.70 16.49
CA VAL A 397 12.92 2.72 17.35
C VAL A 397 13.64 2.80 18.69
N ARG A 398 14.17 1.69 19.22
CA ARG A 398 15.01 1.67 20.43
C ARG A 398 16.44 2.14 20.19
N ASP A 399 16.88 2.30 18.94
CA ASP A 399 18.24 2.73 18.65
C ASP A 399 18.42 4.19 19.08
N PRO A 400 19.28 4.49 20.07
CA PRO A 400 19.54 5.87 20.50
C PRO A 400 20.04 6.75 19.35
N ARG A 401 20.67 6.17 18.32
CA ARG A 401 21.12 6.89 17.13
C ARG A 401 19.97 7.46 16.32
N LEU A 402 18.83 6.76 16.24
CA LEU A 402 17.63 7.27 15.59
C LEU A 402 17.14 8.53 16.31
N HIS A 403 17.03 8.47 17.63
CA HIS A 403 16.60 9.61 18.44
C HIS A 403 17.56 10.80 18.32
N VAL A 404 18.87 10.56 18.37
CA VAL A 404 19.88 11.61 18.15
C VAL A 404 19.76 12.21 16.75
N THR A 405 19.50 11.39 15.72
CA THR A 405 19.32 11.86 14.35
C THR A 405 18.06 12.72 14.21
N ILE A 406 16.95 12.27 14.78
CA ILE A 406 15.70 13.04 14.82
C ILE A 406 15.94 14.36 15.55
N LEU A 407 16.58 14.34 16.71
CA LEU A 407 16.93 15.54 17.47
C LEU A 407 17.82 16.50 16.67
N PHE A 408 18.82 15.97 15.95
CA PHE A 408 19.71 16.76 15.11
C PHE A 408 18.94 17.43 13.96
N VAL A 409 18.05 16.70 13.28
CA VAL A 409 17.20 17.26 12.21
C VAL A 409 16.29 18.35 12.76
N LEU A 410 15.68 18.13 13.94
CA LEU A 410 14.84 19.12 14.61
C LEU A 410 15.64 20.35 15.04
N ALA A 411 16.86 20.17 15.57
CA ALA A 411 17.75 21.27 15.95
C ALA A 411 18.21 22.07 14.72
N ALA A 412 18.59 21.40 13.63
CA ALA A 412 18.95 22.06 12.37
C ALA A 412 17.76 22.84 11.78
N TRP A 413 16.55 22.25 11.82
CA TRP A 413 15.33 22.92 11.41
C TRP A 413 15.03 24.14 12.29
N PHE A 414 15.21 24.03 13.60
CA PHE A 414 15.05 25.14 14.53
C PHE A 414 16.05 26.27 14.26
N VAL A 415 17.33 25.96 14.08
CA VAL A 415 18.38 26.94 13.71
C VAL A 415 18.04 27.61 12.38
N TYR A 416 17.57 26.85 11.39
CA TYR A 416 17.09 27.41 10.12
C TYR A 416 15.91 28.37 10.31
N MET A 417 14.92 28.00 11.13
CA MET A 417 13.77 28.86 11.45
C MET A 417 14.19 30.15 12.16
N VAL A 418 15.11 30.06 13.12
CA VAL A 418 15.67 31.23 13.83
C VAL A 418 16.53 32.08 12.90
N GLY A 419 17.37 31.48 12.06
CA GLY A 419 18.23 32.19 11.10
C GLY A 419 17.45 32.87 9.98
N THR A 420 16.31 32.30 9.56
CA THR A 420 15.42 32.91 8.57
C THR A 420 14.46 33.95 9.17
N TRP A 421 14.39 34.06 10.50
CA TRP A 421 13.82 35.23 11.16
C TRP A 421 14.76 36.43 11.00
N ASN A 422 14.56 37.17 9.90
CA ASN A 422 15.16 38.47 9.55
C ASN A 422 15.03 39.59 10.63
N ARG A 423 14.64 39.29 11.87
CA ARG A 423 14.57 40.25 12.99
C ARG A 423 15.89 40.43 13.74
N LEU A 424 16.88 39.56 13.53
CA LEU A 424 18.25 39.78 14.02
C LEU A 424 19.14 40.48 13.00
N ALA A 425 18.70 40.58 11.74
CA ALA A 425 19.34 41.46 10.79
C ALA A 425 18.96 42.90 11.17
N PRO A 426 19.93 43.84 11.26
CA PRO A 426 19.62 45.24 11.52
C PRO A 426 18.58 45.69 10.51
N VAL A 427 17.56 46.41 11.01
CA VAL A 427 16.52 47.01 10.17
C VAL A 427 17.26 47.80 9.10
N ARG A 428 17.28 47.29 7.88
CA ARG A 428 17.67 48.11 6.73
C ARG A 428 16.56 49.14 6.67
N GLU A 429 16.87 50.35 7.13
CA GLU A 429 16.13 51.55 6.77
C GLU A 429 16.12 51.56 5.25
N GLU A 430 15.06 51.00 4.67
CA GLU A 430 14.70 51.23 3.28
C GLU A 430 14.47 52.73 3.25
N GLN A 431 15.49 53.49 2.83
CA GLN A 431 15.41 54.93 2.63
C GLN A 431 14.12 55.19 1.86
N ALA A 432 13.12 55.70 2.56
CA ALA A 432 11.83 56.04 2.00
C ALA A 432 12.10 57.08 0.93
N THR A 433 12.26 56.63 -0.31
CA THR A 433 12.42 57.51 -1.45
C THR A 433 11.08 58.24 -1.54
N GLU A 434 11.10 59.56 -1.32
CA GLU A 434 9.88 60.36 -1.38
C GLU A 434 9.15 60.04 -2.71
N PRO A 435 7.85 59.73 -2.66
CA PRO A 435 7.12 59.31 -3.84
C PRO A 435 7.17 60.44 -4.88
N GLY A 436 7.93 60.23 -5.95
CA GLY A 436 8.06 61.21 -7.01
C GLY A 436 6.70 61.47 -7.69
N GLN A 437 6.57 62.63 -8.32
CA GLN A 437 5.35 63.00 -9.09
C GLN A 437 4.91 61.91 -10.07
N LEU A 438 5.86 61.13 -10.60
CA LEU A 438 5.60 60.02 -11.51
C LEU A 438 4.85 58.85 -10.83
N ASP A 439 5.08 58.61 -9.54
CA ASP A 439 4.37 57.60 -8.76
C ASP A 439 2.96 58.06 -8.40
N PHE A 440 2.76 59.36 -8.18
CA PHE A 440 1.43 59.95 -8.06
C PHE A 440 0.63 59.80 -9.35
N VAL A 441 1.18 60.19 -10.51
CA VAL A 441 0.53 60.04 -11.82
C VAL A 441 0.21 58.57 -12.12
N ARG A 442 1.11 57.64 -11.78
CA ARG A 442 0.85 56.20 -11.92
C ARG A 442 -0.23 55.69 -10.96
N ALA A 443 -0.27 56.20 -9.74
CA ALA A 443 -1.30 55.82 -8.75
C ALA A 443 -2.68 56.31 -9.18
N VAL A 444 -2.78 57.58 -9.59
CA VAL A 444 -4.01 58.19 -10.11
C VAL A 444 -4.45 57.51 -11.40
N GLY A 445 -3.54 57.31 -12.36
CA GLY A 445 -3.85 56.61 -13.61
C GLY A 445 -4.34 55.18 -13.39
N ARG A 446 -3.76 54.44 -12.45
CA ARG A 446 -4.23 53.09 -12.08
C ARG A 446 -5.55 53.09 -11.29
N PHE A 447 -5.84 54.18 -10.58
CA PHE A 447 -7.13 54.36 -9.92
C PHE A 447 -8.23 54.64 -10.95
N LEU A 448 -8.00 55.60 -11.85
CA LEU A 448 -8.93 55.94 -12.93
C LEU A 448 -9.17 54.76 -13.87
N ALA A 449 -8.11 54.02 -14.26
CA ALA A 449 -8.24 52.82 -15.09
C ALA A 449 -9.06 51.68 -14.45
N ARG A 450 -9.23 51.68 -13.12
CA ARG A 450 -10.10 50.72 -12.41
C ARG A 450 -11.53 51.20 -12.25
N LYS A 451 -11.77 52.50 -12.36
CA LYS A 451 -13.07 53.13 -12.12
C LYS A 451 -13.83 53.47 -13.40
N LEU A 452 -13.12 53.73 -14.49
CA LEU A 452 -13.74 54.01 -15.78
C LEU A 452 -14.12 52.70 -16.48
N ASP A 453 -15.36 52.62 -16.97
CA ASP A 453 -15.78 51.48 -17.78
C ASP A 453 -15.01 51.49 -19.12
N PRO A 454 -14.39 50.36 -19.53
CA PRO A 454 -13.62 50.32 -20.76
C PRO A 454 -14.43 50.63 -22.02
N VAL A 455 -15.74 50.36 -22.02
CA VAL A 455 -16.59 50.63 -23.19
C VAL A 455 -16.87 52.13 -23.28
N GLU A 456 -17.27 52.76 -22.17
CA GLU A 456 -17.49 54.22 -22.12
C GLU A 456 -16.22 55.01 -22.45
N SER A 457 -15.07 54.58 -21.91
CA SER A 457 -13.78 55.23 -22.21
C SER A 457 -13.45 55.15 -23.70
N GLY A 458 -13.64 53.99 -24.33
CA GLY A 458 -13.41 53.82 -25.76
C GLY A 458 -14.36 54.68 -26.60
N ARG A 459 -15.64 54.73 -26.23
CA ARG A 459 -16.65 55.58 -26.88
C ARG A 459 -16.26 57.06 -26.80
N MET A 460 -15.83 57.52 -25.63
CA MET A 460 -15.40 58.90 -25.44
C MET A 460 -14.15 59.26 -26.27
N MET A 461 -13.18 58.34 -26.39
CA MET A 461 -12.01 58.55 -27.24
C MET A 461 -12.38 58.72 -28.72
N PHE A 462 -13.31 57.90 -29.22
CA PHE A 462 -13.83 58.04 -30.57
C PHE A 462 -14.65 59.32 -30.74
N ALA A 463 -15.56 59.63 -29.81
CA ALA A 463 -16.39 60.83 -29.86
C ALA A 463 -15.53 62.10 -29.92
N THR A 464 -14.50 62.18 -29.06
CA THR A 464 -13.57 63.31 -29.02
C THR A 464 -12.85 63.45 -30.36
N ARG A 465 -12.32 62.35 -30.89
CA ARG A 465 -11.58 62.40 -32.16
C ARG A 465 -12.46 62.71 -33.37
N PHE A 466 -13.67 62.17 -33.42
CA PHE A 466 -14.62 62.49 -34.50
C PHE A 466 -15.08 63.94 -34.46
N ALA A 467 -15.26 64.50 -33.26
CA ALA A 467 -15.55 65.92 -33.09
C ALA A 467 -14.40 66.79 -33.62
N GLU A 468 -13.14 66.44 -33.33
CA GLU A 468 -11.96 67.15 -33.87
C GLU A 468 -11.93 67.12 -35.41
N ILE A 469 -12.09 65.93 -36.02
CA ILE A 469 -12.07 65.77 -37.48
C ILE A 469 -13.23 66.54 -38.13
N ALA A 470 -14.41 66.51 -37.54
CA ALA A 470 -15.56 67.25 -38.04
C ALA A 470 -15.40 68.78 -37.88
N GLY A 471 -14.73 69.23 -36.82
CA GLY A 471 -14.40 70.64 -36.60
C GLY A 471 -13.45 71.19 -37.67
N GLU A 472 -12.42 70.43 -38.06
CA GLU A 472 -11.49 70.79 -39.15
C GLU A 472 -12.19 70.89 -40.52
N SER A 473 -13.36 70.26 -40.65
CA SER A 473 -14.13 70.16 -41.89
C SER A 473 -15.05 71.34 -42.14
N ALA A 474 -15.53 71.97 -41.07
CA ALA A 474 -16.67 72.87 -41.11
C ALA A 474 -16.34 74.27 -41.63
N GLY A 475 -15.08 74.55 -42.00
CA GLY A 475 -14.68 75.85 -42.52
C GLY A 475 -14.63 76.91 -41.42
N THR A 476 -13.61 77.74 -41.51
CA THR A 476 -13.11 78.65 -40.48
C THR A 476 -14.02 79.85 -40.14
N ASP A 477 -15.32 79.77 -40.37
CA ASP A 477 -16.22 80.94 -40.33
C ASP A 477 -17.08 81.05 -39.06
N ALA A 478 -16.87 80.21 -38.05
CA ALA A 478 -17.47 80.40 -36.72
C ALA A 478 -16.43 80.19 -35.61
N GLY A 479 -15.96 81.29 -35.02
CA GLY A 479 -14.94 81.36 -33.96
C GLY A 479 -15.34 80.77 -32.60
N THR A 480 -16.13 79.70 -32.58
CA THR A 480 -16.55 79.01 -31.36
C THR A 480 -15.99 77.59 -31.39
N SER A 481 -14.68 77.44 -31.15
CA SER A 481 -14.14 76.11 -30.80
C SER A 481 -14.91 75.60 -29.57
N PRO A 482 -15.51 74.41 -29.63
CA PRO A 482 -16.14 73.83 -28.44
C PRO A 482 -15.08 73.76 -27.34
N GLY A 483 -15.35 74.42 -26.22
CA GLY A 483 -14.46 74.42 -25.06
C GLY A 483 -14.16 72.99 -24.60
N PRO A 484 -13.00 72.74 -23.97
CA PRO A 484 -12.46 71.39 -23.68
C PRO A 484 -13.26 70.54 -22.66
N GLY A 485 -14.55 70.77 -22.48
CA GLY A 485 -15.38 70.12 -21.45
C GLY A 485 -16.65 69.41 -21.92
N ALA A 486 -17.10 69.59 -23.16
CA ALA A 486 -18.38 69.03 -23.63
C ALA A 486 -18.23 68.36 -25.00
N VAL A 487 -17.64 67.16 -25.00
CA VAL A 487 -17.69 66.28 -26.18
C VAL A 487 -19.11 65.71 -26.25
N ASP A 488 -19.88 66.13 -27.25
CA ASP A 488 -21.22 65.57 -27.51
C ASP A 488 -21.09 64.07 -27.82
N PRO A 489 -21.69 63.18 -27.01
CA PRO A 489 -21.67 61.73 -27.26
C PRO A 489 -22.23 61.35 -28.64
N ALA A 490 -23.07 62.20 -29.25
CA ALA A 490 -23.65 61.97 -30.57
C ALA A 490 -22.59 61.84 -31.68
N TRP A 491 -21.38 62.39 -31.49
CA TRP A 491 -20.27 62.19 -32.43
C TRP A 491 -19.88 60.72 -32.57
N PHE A 492 -20.02 59.92 -31.51
CA PHE A 492 -19.79 58.48 -31.60
C PHE A 492 -20.77 57.78 -32.54
N GLU A 493 -22.02 58.24 -32.60
CA GLU A 493 -23.08 57.63 -33.42
C GLU A 493 -23.01 58.06 -34.89
N ARG A 494 -22.28 59.15 -35.19
CA ARG A 494 -22.13 59.71 -36.54
C ARG A 494 -20.65 59.72 -36.95
N PRO A 495 -20.02 58.55 -37.11
CA PRO A 495 -18.62 58.50 -37.46
C PRO A 495 -18.40 59.09 -38.87
N PRO A 496 -17.37 59.92 -39.09
CA PRO A 496 -17.07 60.53 -40.38
C PRO A 496 -16.39 59.53 -41.35
N TRP A 497 -16.79 58.25 -41.35
CA TRP A 497 -16.13 57.20 -42.14
C TRP A 497 -16.02 57.51 -43.63
N PRO A 498 -17.07 58.00 -44.33
CA PRO A 498 -16.96 58.30 -45.76
C PRO A 498 -15.88 59.35 -46.07
N ARG A 499 -15.71 60.32 -45.16
CA ARG A 499 -14.66 61.35 -45.29
C ARG A 499 -13.28 60.75 -45.09
N LEU A 500 -13.13 59.85 -44.11
CA LEU A 500 -11.85 59.20 -43.82
C LEU A 500 -11.45 58.21 -44.92
N GLU A 501 -12.42 57.51 -45.52
CA GLU A 501 -12.21 56.62 -46.67
C GLU A 501 -11.78 57.39 -47.93
N ALA A 502 -12.25 58.61 -48.11
CA ALA A 502 -11.88 59.46 -49.24
C ALA A 502 -10.47 60.07 -49.11
N ASN A 503 -9.82 59.99 -47.94
CA ASN A 503 -8.49 60.57 -47.72
C ASN A 503 -7.38 59.56 -48.12
N PRO A 504 -6.62 59.80 -49.21
CA PRO A 504 -5.60 58.86 -49.70
C PRO A 504 -4.39 58.70 -48.76
N LEU A 505 -4.22 59.57 -47.76
CA LEU A 505 -3.13 59.48 -46.78
C LEU A 505 -3.42 58.50 -45.63
N VAL A 506 -4.69 58.13 -45.46
CA VAL A 506 -5.09 57.20 -44.40
C VAL A 506 -4.83 55.77 -44.84
N ASP A 507 -4.02 55.05 -44.06
CA ASP A 507 -3.75 53.63 -44.28
C ASP A 507 -5.04 52.81 -44.14
N PRO A 508 -5.46 52.08 -45.21
CA PRO A 508 -6.69 51.30 -45.17
C PRO A 508 -6.73 50.29 -44.03
N ALA A 509 -5.59 49.68 -43.68
CA ALA A 509 -5.53 48.68 -42.63
C ALA A 509 -5.77 49.28 -41.23
N VAL A 510 -5.28 50.51 -40.98
CA VAL A 510 -5.51 51.22 -39.72
C VAL A 510 -6.97 51.67 -39.64
N LEU A 511 -7.53 52.16 -40.75
CA LEU A 511 -8.92 52.58 -40.84
C LEU A 511 -9.89 51.41 -40.59
N ASP A 512 -9.64 50.25 -41.20
CA ASP A 512 -10.45 49.06 -40.99
C ASP A 512 -10.38 48.55 -39.54
N ALA A 513 -9.19 48.61 -38.92
CA ALA A 513 -9.04 48.29 -37.50
C ALA A 513 -9.82 49.25 -36.59
N LEU A 514 -9.82 50.56 -36.90
CA LEU A 514 -10.59 51.56 -36.15
C LEU A 514 -12.09 51.37 -36.33
N LYS A 515 -12.57 51.03 -37.54
CA LYS A 515 -13.99 50.69 -37.78
C LYS A 515 -14.40 49.45 -36.99
N ALA A 516 -13.54 48.42 -36.95
CA ALA A 516 -13.81 47.21 -36.18
C ALA A 516 -13.87 47.50 -34.67
N ASP A 517 -12.95 48.30 -34.13
CA ASP A 517 -12.96 48.71 -32.73
C ASP A 517 -14.20 49.58 -32.40
N HIS A 518 -14.58 50.50 -33.29
CA HIS A 518 -15.80 51.31 -33.15
C HIS A 518 -17.07 50.45 -33.15
N ALA A 519 -17.21 49.53 -34.11
CA ALA A 519 -18.35 48.61 -34.17
C ALA A 519 -18.46 47.73 -32.92
N ARG A 520 -17.33 47.26 -32.38
CA ARG A 520 -17.30 46.51 -31.12
C ARG A 520 -17.77 47.35 -29.94
N LEU A 521 -17.31 48.60 -29.82
CA LEU A 521 -17.74 49.51 -28.76
C LEU A 521 -19.22 49.93 -28.91
N ALA A 522 -19.71 50.08 -30.14
CA ALA A 522 -21.12 50.33 -30.43
C ALA A 522 -21.99 49.16 -29.95
N ALA A 523 -21.54 47.92 -30.18
CA ALA A 523 -22.17 46.70 -29.69
C ALA A 523 -21.98 46.45 -28.17
N GLY A 524 -21.36 47.37 -27.43
CA GLY A 524 -21.14 47.24 -25.98
C GLY A 524 -19.99 46.29 -25.59
N ASN A 525 -19.17 45.87 -26.54
CA ASN A 525 -18.06 44.97 -26.30
C ASN A 525 -16.79 45.73 -25.87
N LYS A 526 -16.02 45.13 -24.96
CA LYS A 526 -14.74 45.67 -24.50
C LYS A 526 -13.69 45.63 -25.62
N VAL A 527 -12.88 46.68 -25.69
CA VAL A 527 -11.72 46.82 -26.59
C VAL A 527 -10.46 47.11 -25.75
N ASP A 528 -9.29 46.70 -26.24
CA ASP A 528 -8.01 47.06 -25.63
C ASP A 528 -7.74 48.56 -25.85
N LEU A 529 -8.03 49.38 -24.83
CA LEU A 529 -7.89 50.83 -24.88
C LEU A 529 -6.47 51.29 -25.24
N ARG A 530 -5.44 50.50 -24.90
CA ARG A 530 -4.05 50.84 -25.25
C ARG A 530 -3.83 50.71 -26.76
N GLN A 531 -4.34 49.64 -27.36
CA GLN A 531 -4.28 49.45 -28.81
C GLN A 531 -5.11 50.51 -29.54
N LEU A 532 -6.32 50.77 -29.05
CA LEU A 532 -7.20 51.81 -29.60
C LEU A 532 -6.52 53.18 -29.57
N HIS A 533 -5.96 53.61 -28.43
CA HIS A 533 -5.24 54.86 -28.32
C HIS A 533 -4.07 54.96 -29.30
N ASN A 534 -3.27 53.89 -29.41
CA ASN A 534 -2.13 53.85 -30.32
C ASN A 534 -2.57 53.96 -31.79
N ARG A 535 -3.66 53.30 -32.18
CA ARG A 535 -4.23 53.40 -33.54
C ARG A 535 -4.77 54.80 -33.81
N LEU A 536 -5.47 55.41 -32.86
CA LEU A 536 -5.93 56.80 -32.98
C LEU A 536 -4.76 57.79 -33.10
N ARG A 537 -3.67 57.60 -32.35
CA ARG A 537 -2.44 58.40 -32.45
C ARG A 537 -1.67 58.16 -33.75
N GLU A 538 -1.64 56.93 -34.23
CA GLU A 538 -1.02 56.60 -35.52
C GLU A 538 -1.80 57.23 -36.68
N PHE A 539 -3.13 57.18 -36.58
CA PHE A 539 -4.03 57.87 -37.48
C PHE A 539 -3.81 59.39 -37.46
N GLU A 540 -3.69 60.00 -36.29
CA GLU A 540 -3.39 61.45 -36.12
C GLU A 540 -2.08 61.87 -36.78
N ARG A 541 -1.03 61.04 -36.71
CA ARG A 541 0.28 61.38 -37.30
C ARG A 541 0.34 61.31 -38.83
N ARG A 542 -0.63 60.65 -39.45
CA ARG A 542 -0.67 60.43 -40.91
C ARG A 542 -1.66 61.36 -41.63
N GLN A 543 -2.54 62.03 -40.87
CA GLN A 543 -3.26 63.21 -41.32
C GLN A 543 -2.32 64.41 -41.30
#